data_AF-A0A1B9ISQ2-F1
#
_entry.id   AF-A0A1B9ISQ2-F1
#
_cell.length_a   1.000
_cell.length_b   1.000
_cell.length_c   1.000
_cell.angle_alpha   90.00
_cell.angle_beta   90.00
_cell.angle_gamma   90.00
#
_symmetry.space_group_name_H-M   'P 1'
#
loop_
_entity.id
_entity.type
_entity.pdbx_description
1 polymer ?
#
loop_
_entity_poly.entity_id
_entity_poly.type
_entity_poly.pdbx_seq_one_letter_code
_entity_poly.pdbx_strand_id
1 'polypeptide(L)'
;MAGPNLEIFKFGFYMFFPIYVMFKFGDPEWYESYVQPYKEILWPPYESTYQPPRTHTGIKEELARMKAERIAKKTGHPVESITASEIEAEGGINVASNGSTSTTTPSIVSQTQSIPTQTNASGWSWPKASGNDNERLV
;
A
#
# COMPACT_ATOMS: atom_id res chain seq x y z
N MET A 1 -51.02 -12.38 -15.60
CA MET A 1 -50.70 -10.93 -15.71
C MET A 1 -51.43 -10.24 -14.57
N ALA A 2 -50.78 -10.08 -13.42
CA ALA A 2 -51.38 -9.38 -12.29
C ALA A 2 -51.62 -7.92 -12.71
N GLY A 3 -52.88 -7.49 -12.73
CA GLY A 3 -53.32 -6.23 -13.33
C GLY A 3 -52.80 -4.95 -12.64
N PRO A 4 -53.39 -3.79 -12.93
CA PRO A 4 -52.88 -2.45 -12.54
C PRO A 4 -52.49 -2.28 -11.06
N ASN A 5 -53.10 -3.05 -10.16
CA ASN A 5 -52.78 -3.04 -8.72
C ASN A 5 -51.33 -3.47 -8.43
N LEU A 6 -50.73 -4.33 -9.25
CA LEU A 6 -49.34 -4.76 -9.06
C LEU A 6 -48.34 -3.66 -9.45
N GLU A 7 -48.70 -2.81 -10.42
CA GLU A 7 -47.88 -1.68 -10.85
C GLU A 7 -47.83 -0.60 -9.76
N ILE A 8 -48.97 -0.31 -9.11
CA ILE A 8 -49.04 0.62 -7.98
C ILE A 8 -48.21 0.14 -6.79
N PHE A 9 -48.22 -1.16 -6.50
CA PHE A 9 -47.44 -1.73 -5.40
C PHE A 9 -45.94 -1.62 -5.68
N LYS A 10 -45.51 -1.98 -6.89
CA LYS A 10 -44.11 -1.86 -7.32
C LYS A 10 -43.65 -0.42 -7.27
N PHE A 11 -44.47 0.51 -7.77
CA PHE A 11 -44.16 1.93 -7.75
C PHE A 11 -43.98 2.45 -6.32
N GLY A 12 -44.92 2.12 -5.43
CA GLY A 12 -44.80 2.43 -4.00
C GLY A 12 -43.53 1.83 -3.40
N PHE A 13 -43.27 0.55 -3.62
CA PHE A 13 -42.06 -0.12 -3.13
C PHE A 13 -40.78 0.56 -3.63
N TYR A 14 -40.68 0.88 -4.92
CA TYR A 14 -39.49 1.53 -5.48
C TYR A 14 -39.26 2.94 -4.93
N MET A 15 -40.30 3.63 -4.47
CA MET A 15 -40.16 4.93 -3.83
C MET A 15 -39.86 4.82 -2.34
N PHE A 16 -40.62 4.01 -1.60
CA PHE A 16 -40.46 3.90 -0.16
C PHE A 16 -39.23 3.09 0.25
N PHE A 17 -38.82 2.09 -0.53
CA PHE A 17 -37.65 1.27 -0.21
C PHE A 17 -36.36 2.11 -0.08
N PRO A 18 -35.94 2.92 -1.08
CA PRO A 18 -34.72 3.72 -0.95
C PRO A 18 -34.85 4.78 0.16
N ILE A 19 -36.03 5.39 0.34
CA ILE A 19 -36.28 6.37 1.39
C ILE A 19 -36.16 5.71 2.77
N TYR A 20 -36.73 4.52 2.94
CA TYR A 20 -36.67 3.76 4.18
C TYR A 20 -35.25 3.32 4.51
N VAL A 21 -34.49 2.83 3.51
CA VAL A 21 -33.08 2.46 3.68
C VAL A 21 -32.27 3.70 4.11
N MET A 22 -32.45 4.85 3.45
CA MET A 22 -31.78 6.09 3.84
C MET A 22 -32.17 6.54 5.25
N PHE A 23 -33.43 6.42 5.65
CA PHE A 23 -33.87 6.78 7.00
C PHE A 23 -33.30 5.83 8.06
N LYS A 24 -33.29 4.51 7.79
CA LYS A 24 -32.83 3.51 8.76
C LYS A 24 -31.32 3.50 8.94
N PHE A 25 -30.57 3.67 7.85
CA PHE A 25 -29.10 3.63 7.86
C PHE A 25 -28.44 5.02 7.89
N GLY A 26 -29.22 6.09 7.74
CA GLY A 26 -28.74 7.48 7.83
C GLY A 26 -28.78 8.07 9.23
N ASP A 27 -29.28 7.31 10.22
CA ASP A 27 -29.28 7.71 11.62
C ASP A 27 -27.84 7.73 12.17
N PRO A 28 -27.36 8.85 12.74
CA PRO A 28 -26.04 8.90 13.38
C PRO A 28 -25.86 7.83 14.47
N GLU A 29 -26.92 7.48 15.20
CA GLU A 29 -26.85 6.47 16.26
C GLU A 29 -26.54 5.07 15.70
N TRP A 30 -27.06 4.75 14.50
CA TRP A 30 -26.77 3.49 13.82
C TRP A 30 -25.29 3.41 13.40
N TYR A 31 -24.73 4.51 12.90
CA TYR A 31 -23.32 4.57 12.51
C TYR A 31 -22.39 4.34 13.71
N GLU A 32 -22.66 5.00 14.84
CA GLU A 32 -21.85 4.85 16.06
C GLU A 32 -21.95 3.44 16.64
N SER A 33 -23.16 2.86 16.64
CA SER A 33 -23.38 1.54 17.25
C SER A 33 -22.87 0.39 16.40
N TYR A 34 -22.99 0.50 15.07
CA TYR A 34 -22.70 -0.61 14.16
C TYR A 34 -21.43 -0.40 13.36
N VAL A 35 -21.12 0.79 12.84
CA VAL A 35 -19.96 0.98 11.93
C VAL A 35 -18.68 1.31 12.69
N GLN A 36 -18.76 2.21 13.67
CA GLN A 36 -17.61 2.66 14.45
C GLN A 36 -16.83 1.52 15.15
N PRO A 37 -17.45 0.52 15.80
CA PRO A 37 -16.69 -0.55 16.46
C PRO A 37 -15.92 -1.43 15.46
N TYR A 38 -16.39 -1.59 14.21
CA TYR A 38 -15.63 -2.35 13.20
C TYR A 38 -14.34 -1.65 12.78
N LYS A 39 -14.22 -0.33 12.97
CA LYS A 39 -12.98 0.41 12.70
C LYS A 39 -11.82 -0.12 13.53
N GLU A 40 -12.08 -0.51 14.79
CA GLU A 40 -11.03 -0.98 15.71
C GLU A 40 -10.56 -2.40 15.38
N ILE A 41 -11.41 -3.18 14.71
CA ILE A 41 -11.05 -4.52 14.23
C ILE A 41 -10.27 -4.43 12.91
N LEU A 42 -10.69 -3.52 12.02
CA LEU A 42 -10.10 -3.39 10.69
C LEU A 42 -8.76 -2.64 10.71
N TRP A 43 -8.62 -1.65 11.59
CA TRP A 43 -7.37 -0.92 11.79
C TRP A 43 -6.75 -1.27 13.14
N PRO A 44 -5.57 -1.93 13.17
CA PRO A 44 -4.89 -2.19 14.41
C PRO A 44 -4.66 -0.87 15.17
N PRO A 45 -4.80 -0.86 16.51
CA PRO A 45 -4.56 0.33 17.32
C PRO A 45 -3.21 0.95 16.99
N TYR A 46 -3.14 2.29 16.98
CA TYR A 46 -1.91 3.03 16.70
C TYR A 46 -0.76 2.61 17.62
N GLU A 47 -1.06 2.26 18.88
CA GLU A 47 -0.09 1.75 19.86
C GLU A 47 0.49 0.38 19.51
N SER A 48 -0.28 -0.45 18.80
CA SER A 48 0.19 -1.77 18.33
C SER A 48 0.92 -1.71 16.99
N THR A 49 0.79 -0.58 16.29
CA THR A 49 1.41 -0.38 14.99
C THR A 49 2.84 0.11 15.18
N TYR A 50 3.78 -0.44 14.41
CA TYR A 50 5.16 0.04 14.40
C TYR A 50 5.21 1.53 14.02
N GLN A 51 5.72 2.36 14.92
CA GLN A 51 5.81 3.80 14.75
C GLN A 51 7.20 4.16 14.21
N PRO A 52 7.32 4.65 12.97
CA PRO A 52 8.61 5.01 12.41
C PRO A 52 9.22 6.18 13.19
N PRO A 53 10.55 6.17 13.46
CA PRO A 53 11.21 7.23 14.17
C PRO A 53 11.08 8.56 13.41
N ARG A 54 10.58 9.59 14.09
CA ARG A 54 10.35 10.91 13.49
C ARG A 54 11.56 11.85 13.61
N THR A 55 12.54 11.49 14.43
CA THR A 55 13.74 12.29 14.68
C THR A 55 14.92 11.74 13.88
N HIS A 56 15.82 12.63 13.45
CA HIS A 56 17.01 12.26 12.69
C HIS A 56 17.94 11.29 13.45
N THR A 57 18.03 11.46 14.78
CA THR A 57 18.79 10.53 15.65
C THR A 57 18.15 9.14 15.67
N GLY A 58 16.83 9.05 15.83
CA GLY A 58 16.10 7.77 15.82
C GLY A 58 16.17 7.06 14.47
N ILE A 59 16.20 7.82 13.36
CA ILE A 59 16.39 7.24 12.02
C ILE A 59 17.75 6.55 11.90
N LYS A 60 18.82 7.14 12.44
CA LYS A 60 20.17 6.54 12.39
C LYS A 60 20.27 5.27 13.24
N GLU A 61 19.67 5.29 14.42
CA GLU A 61 19.62 4.14 15.31
C GLU A 61 18.84 2.96 14.69
N GLU A 62 17.67 3.26 14.12
CA GLU A 62 16.85 2.27 13.41
C GLU A 62 17.59 1.70 12.18
N LEU A 63 18.32 2.55 11.45
CA LEU A 63 19.14 2.11 10.32
C LEU A 63 20.26 1.18 10.79
N ALA A 64 20.92 1.48 11.91
CA ALA A 64 21.93 0.61 12.50
C ALA A 64 21.32 -0.74 12.93
N ARG A 65 20.14 -0.75 13.55
CA ARG A 65 19.38 -1.96 13.88
C ARG A 65 19.09 -2.80 12.64
N MET A 66 18.56 -2.18 11.58
CA MET A 66 18.24 -2.87 10.31
C MET A 66 19.48 -3.45 9.64
N LYS A 67 20.63 -2.77 9.72
CA LYS A 67 21.90 -3.29 9.20
C LYS A 67 22.37 -4.51 9.99
N ALA A 68 22.31 -4.47 11.32
CA ALA A 68 22.67 -5.60 12.16
C ALA A 68 21.78 -6.82 11.88
N GLU A 69 20.46 -6.63 11.71
CA GLU A 69 19.54 -7.71 11.32
C GLU A 69 19.87 -8.31 9.95
N ARG A 70 20.32 -7.51 8.97
CA ARG A 70 20.72 -8.01 7.64
C ARG A 70 21.98 -8.86 7.72
N ILE A 71 22.99 -8.40 8.47
CA ILE A 71 24.23 -9.14 8.67
C ILE A 71 23.92 -10.46 9.38
N ALA A 72 23.12 -10.44 10.45
CA ALA A 72 22.71 -11.65 11.17
C ALA A 72 22.02 -12.68 10.26
N LYS A 73 21.11 -12.23 9.38
CA LYS A 73 20.44 -13.11 8.41
C LYS A 73 21.41 -13.68 7.37
N LYS A 74 22.44 -12.92 7.00
CA LYS A 74 23.43 -13.30 5.98
C LYS A 74 24.51 -14.23 6.54
N THR A 75 24.98 -14.00 7.76
CA THR A 75 26.08 -14.75 8.38
C THR A 75 25.59 -15.85 9.32
N GLY A 76 24.30 -15.86 9.69
CA GLY A 76 23.73 -16.80 10.66
C GLY A 76 24.17 -16.53 12.10
N HIS A 77 24.92 -15.45 12.34
CA HIS A 77 25.36 -15.04 13.67
C HIS A 77 24.26 -14.27 14.41
N PRO A 78 24.15 -14.44 15.73
CA PRO A 78 23.19 -13.68 16.53
C PRO A 78 23.51 -12.18 16.46
N VAL A 79 22.46 -11.34 16.44
CA VAL A 79 22.55 -9.87 16.33
C VAL A 79 23.49 -9.27 17.40
N GLU A 80 23.56 -9.91 18.56
CA GLU A 80 24.35 -9.48 19.73
C GLU A 80 25.87 -9.60 19.53
N SER A 81 26.35 -10.44 18.60
CA SER A 81 27.79 -10.60 18.32
C SER A 81 28.30 -9.68 17.20
N ILE A 82 27.43 -8.87 16.59
CA ILE A 82 27.80 -8.03 15.45
C ILE A 82 28.38 -6.71 15.99
N THR A 83 29.67 -6.51 15.74
CA THR A 83 30.40 -5.31 16.17
C THR A 83 30.05 -4.09 15.34
N ALA A 84 30.12 -2.89 15.94
CA ALA A 84 29.83 -1.62 15.25
C ALA A 84 30.66 -1.43 13.96
N SER A 85 31.89 -1.93 13.94
CA SER A 85 32.77 -1.93 12.77
C SER A 85 32.23 -2.76 11.60
N GLU A 86 31.51 -3.85 11.85
CA GLU A 86 30.94 -4.70 10.79
C GLU A 86 29.66 -4.09 10.20
N ILE A 87 28.88 -3.39 11.03
CA ILE A 87 27.71 -2.59 10.62
C ILE A 87 28.11 -1.42 9.71
N GLU A 88 29.27 -0.81 9.99
CA GLU A 88 29.85 0.27 9.19
C GLU A 88 30.53 -0.24 7.90
N ALA A 89 31.10 -1.45 7.92
CA ALA A 89 31.76 -2.09 6.78
C ALA A 89 30.78 -2.61 5.71
N GLU A 90 29.54 -2.99 6.07
CA GLU A 90 28.44 -3.10 5.10
C GLU A 90 28.09 -1.68 4.61
N GLY A 91 28.83 -1.27 3.58
CA GLY A 91 28.78 0.03 2.93
C GLY A 91 27.35 0.52 2.66
N GLY A 92 27.22 1.84 2.72
CA GLY A 92 25.94 2.53 2.61
C GLY A 92 25.14 2.18 1.36
N ILE A 93 23.83 2.38 1.48
CA ILE A 93 22.93 2.40 0.32
C ILE A 93 23.50 3.44 -0.64
N ASN A 94 23.92 3.00 -1.85
CA ASN A 94 24.15 3.91 -2.97
C ASN A 94 22.79 4.53 -3.34
N VAL A 95 22.34 5.49 -2.55
CA VAL A 95 21.27 6.40 -2.96
C VAL A 95 21.93 7.24 -4.04
N ALA A 96 21.66 6.90 -5.30
CA ALA A 96 21.99 7.74 -6.42
C ALA A 96 21.37 9.12 -6.14
N SER A 97 22.20 10.04 -5.66
CA SER A 97 21.89 11.45 -5.60
C SER A 97 21.95 11.96 -7.03
N ASN A 98 20.88 11.70 -7.79
CA ASN A 98 20.71 12.36 -9.07
C ASN A 98 20.61 13.85 -8.79
N GLY A 99 21.61 14.56 -9.30
CA GLY A 99 21.86 15.96 -9.07
C GLY A 99 20.68 16.86 -9.43
N SER A 100 20.62 17.94 -8.66
CA SER A 100 20.52 19.32 -9.12
C SER A 100 20.08 19.60 -10.57
N THR A 101 19.18 20.59 -10.65
CA THR A 101 18.92 21.54 -11.76
C THR A 101 18.05 21.08 -12.93
N SER A 102 16.78 21.50 -12.93
CA SER A 102 16.34 22.56 -13.86
C SER A 102 14.95 23.07 -13.50
N THR A 103 14.88 24.38 -13.30
CA THR A 103 13.70 25.23 -13.36
C THR A 103 12.98 25.05 -14.69
N THR A 104 11.68 24.73 -14.71
CA THR A 104 10.70 25.30 -15.65
C THR A 104 9.29 25.16 -15.08
N THR A 105 8.60 26.30 -15.00
CA THR A 105 7.24 26.57 -14.51
C THR A 105 6.15 25.90 -15.40
N PRO A 106 4.88 25.82 -14.98
CA PRO A 106 3.91 24.81 -15.37
C PRO A 106 3.11 25.19 -16.63
N SER A 107 2.52 24.20 -17.29
CA SER A 107 1.50 24.40 -18.32
C SER A 107 0.33 23.46 -18.05
N ILE A 108 -0.78 24.08 -17.63
CA ILE A 108 -2.12 23.49 -17.55
C ILE A 108 -2.63 23.31 -18.98
N VAL A 109 -3.01 22.09 -19.37
CA VAL A 109 -4.00 21.84 -20.43
C VAL A 109 -4.87 20.63 -20.07
N SER A 110 -6.17 20.86 -20.16
CA SER A 110 -7.30 20.00 -19.86
C SER A 110 -7.54 18.85 -20.86
N GLN A 111 -8.15 17.77 -20.34
CA GLN A 111 -9.12 16.84 -20.96
C GLN A 111 -8.67 15.93 -22.12
N THR A 112 -8.85 14.61 -21.96
CA THR A 112 -10.00 13.85 -22.53
C THR A 112 -9.92 12.35 -22.23
N GLN A 113 -11.09 11.73 -22.09
CA GLN A 113 -11.36 10.33 -21.77
C GLN A 113 -11.23 9.40 -23.00
N SER A 114 -10.85 8.13 -22.79
CA SER A 114 -11.62 6.95 -23.29
C SER A 114 -10.95 5.63 -22.89
N ILE A 115 -11.73 4.74 -22.29
CA ILE A 115 -11.42 3.32 -22.04
C ILE A 115 -11.95 2.49 -23.22
N PRO A 116 -11.25 1.42 -23.65
CA PRO A 116 -11.98 0.18 -23.91
C PRO A 116 -11.34 -1.09 -23.32
N THR A 117 -12.25 -1.84 -22.71
CA THR A 117 -12.41 -3.24 -22.28
C THR A 117 -11.43 -4.34 -22.76
N GLN A 118 -10.85 -5.02 -21.75
CA GLN A 118 -10.49 -6.44 -21.55
C GLN A 118 -10.21 -7.38 -22.75
N THR A 119 -9.05 -8.06 -22.70
CA THR A 119 -8.96 -9.51 -22.97
C THR A 119 -8.00 -10.21 -22.00
N ASN A 120 -8.46 -11.35 -21.52
CA ASN A 120 -7.90 -12.25 -20.51
C ASN A 120 -6.63 -12.96 -21.05
N ALA A 121 -5.47 -12.80 -20.39
CA ALA A 121 -4.31 -13.66 -20.57
C ALA A 121 -3.49 -13.72 -19.27
N SER A 122 -3.60 -14.86 -18.60
CA SER A 122 -2.70 -15.31 -17.54
C SER A 122 -1.23 -15.31 -18.00
N GLY A 123 -0.34 -14.74 -17.19
CA GLY A 123 1.09 -15.02 -17.25
C GLY A 123 1.98 -13.79 -17.23
N TRP A 124 2.29 -13.28 -16.03
CA TRP A 124 3.44 -12.41 -15.86
C TRP A 124 4.71 -13.28 -15.81
N SER A 125 5.53 -13.23 -16.86
CA SER A 125 6.84 -13.89 -16.92
C SER A 125 7.97 -12.86 -16.81
N TRP A 126 8.83 -13.01 -15.81
CA TRP A 126 10.03 -12.19 -15.64
C TRP A 126 11.10 -12.57 -16.68
N PRO A 127 11.85 -11.61 -17.24
CA PRO A 127 12.94 -11.91 -18.17
C PRO A 127 14.13 -12.53 -17.41
N LYS A 128 14.57 -13.73 -17.81
CA LYS A 128 15.87 -14.27 -17.39
C LYS A 128 16.97 -13.61 -18.21
N ALA A 129 17.92 -12.95 -17.54
CA ALA A 129 19.16 -12.51 -18.15
C ALA A 129 19.94 -13.74 -18.63
N SER A 130 20.09 -13.87 -19.95
CA SER A 130 20.95 -14.84 -20.62
C SER A 130 22.11 -14.06 -21.24
N GLY A 131 23.21 -13.95 -20.51
CA GLY A 131 24.45 -13.34 -20.99
C GLY A 131 25.62 -14.23 -20.59
N ASN A 132 26.12 -14.97 -21.57
CA ASN A 132 27.32 -15.80 -21.49
C ASN A 132 28.53 -14.96 -21.06
N ASP A 133 29.19 -15.36 -19.98
CA ASP A 133 30.56 -14.94 -19.68
C ASP A 133 31.47 -16.16 -19.52
N ASN A 134 32.05 -16.57 -20.65
CA ASN A 134 33.50 -16.79 -20.82
C ASN A 134 34.16 -17.82 -19.89
N GLU A 135 34.16 -19.09 -20.33
CA GLU A 135 35.12 -20.10 -19.89
C GLU A 135 36.56 -19.61 -20.15
N ARG A 136 37.25 -19.16 -19.08
CA ARG A 136 38.72 -19.16 -18.98
C ARG A 136 39.12 -20.52 -18.44
N LEU A 137 39.66 -21.40 -19.27
CA LEU A 137 40.58 -22.50 -18.89
C LEU A 137 41.09 -23.19 -20.18
N VAL A 138 42.09 -22.60 -20.84
CA VAL A 138 43.30 -23.26 -21.42
C VAL A 138 44.39 -22.20 -21.52
#